data_AF-A0A8T5MPB1-F1
#
_entry.id   AF-A0A8T5MPB1-F1
#
_cell.length_a   1.000
_cell.length_b   1.000
_cell.length_c   1.000
_cell.angle_alpha   90.00
_cell.angle_beta   90.00
_cell.angle_gamma   90.00
#
_symmetry.space_group_name_H-M   'P 1'
#
loop_
_entity.id
_entity.type
_entity.pdbx_description
1 polymer ?
#
loop_
_entity_poly.entity_id
_entity_poly.type
_entity_poly.pdbx_seq_one_letter_code
_entity_poly.pdbx_strand_id
1 'polypeptide(L)'
;MRHTSSFNILAVILILLGLILLLENFGIVSGAWLIWPILPLILGVGFTMLYFKTKKDLVLLGLGMFIGLNSLFFFYLNFTRWSLLAYLWPVFIVIIGITFLACYLLSEKKVILYLSVILMALGASFILIFVISTMLWPITLVLAGVSFIIISLFERQSKEKGAKSGKKR
;
A
#
# COMPACT_ATOMS: atom_id res chain seq x y z
N MET A 1 -12.53 17.18 -26.99
CA MET A 1 -11.26 17.92 -26.76
C MET A 1 -11.27 18.60 -25.38
N ARG A 2 -11.11 17.87 -24.27
CA ARG A 2 -11.08 18.42 -22.89
C ARG A 2 -9.95 17.86 -22.00
N HIS A 3 -9.03 17.06 -22.58
CA HIS A 3 -8.05 16.28 -21.79
C HIS A 3 -6.67 16.95 -21.64
N THR A 4 -6.36 17.98 -22.45
CA THR A 4 -5.06 18.68 -22.42
C THR A 4 -4.94 19.66 -21.26
N SER A 5 -6.03 20.33 -20.87
CA SER A 5 -6.01 21.33 -19.81
C SER A 5 -5.64 20.75 -18.44
N SER A 6 -6.11 19.54 -18.10
CA SER A 6 -5.77 18.88 -16.83
C SER A 6 -4.29 18.50 -16.73
N PHE A 7 -3.66 18.11 -17.85
CA PHE A 7 -2.26 17.73 -17.87
C PHE A 7 -1.35 18.95 -17.71
N ASN A 8 -1.70 20.06 -18.36
CA ASN A 8 -0.97 21.32 -18.24
C ASN A 8 -1.01 21.88 -16.82
N ILE A 9 -2.16 21.80 -16.13
CA ILE A 9 -2.29 22.22 -14.73
C ILE A 9 -1.37 21.39 -13.83
N LEU A 10 -1.34 20.06 -14.04
CA LEU A 10 -0.52 19.14 -13.26
C LEU A 10 0.98 19.40 -13.48
N ALA A 11 1.38 19.70 -14.71
CA ALA A 11 2.74 20.11 -15.06
C ALA A 11 3.14 21.42 -14.38
N VAL A 12 2.29 22.45 -14.42
CA VAL A 12 2.54 23.74 -13.75
C VAL A 12 2.67 23.55 -12.24
N ILE A 13 1.82 22.74 -11.61
CA ILE A 13 1.92 22.41 -10.18
C ILE A 13 3.25 21.73 -9.86
N LEU A 14 3.68 20.75 -10.67
CA LEU A 14 4.95 20.06 -10.48
C LEU A 14 6.16 21.00 -10.62
N ILE A 15 6.13 21.89 -11.61
CA ILE A 15 7.20 22.88 -11.82
C ILE A 15 7.28 23.84 -10.63
N LEU A 16 6.15 24.36 -10.15
CA LEU A 16 6.11 25.26 -9.01
C LEU A 16 6.60 24.57 -7.72
N LEU A 17 6.16 23.34 -7.46
CA LEU A 17 6.66 22.54 -6.33
C LEU A 17 8.17 22.31 -6.43
N GLY A 18 8.66 21.94 -7.61
CA GLY A 18 10.10 21.74 -7.85
C GLY A 18 10.92 23.02 -7.62
N LEU A 19 10.42 24.17 -8.07
CA LEU A 19 11.06 25.46 -7.81
C LEU A 19 11.10 25.78 -6.32
N ILE A 20 9.99 25.61 -5.59
CA ILE A 20 9.94 25.87 -4.13
C ILE A 20 10.97 25.00 -3.38
N LEU A 21 11.04 23.71 -3.70
CA LEU A 21 12.02 22.78 -3.12
C LEU A 21 13.46 23.19 -3.45
N LEU A 22 13.70 23.70 -4.66
CA LEU A 22 15.01 24.19 -5.08
C LEU A 22 15.41 25.45 -4.29
N LEU A 23 14.50 26.42 -4.14
CA LEU A 23 14.72 27.63 -3.35
C LEU A 23 14.99 27.34 -1.87
N GLU A 24 14.36 26.30 -1.31
CA GLU A 24 14.67 25.86 0.05
C GLU A 24 16.09 25.28 0.17
N ASN A 25 16.55 24.53 -0.84
CA ASN A 25 17.92 24.01 -0.85
C ASN A 25 18.97 25.14 -0.88
N PHE A 26 18.64 26.27 -1.50
CA PHE A 26 19.45 27.50 -1.44
C PHE A 26 19.32 28.29 -0.13
N GLY A 27 18.52 27.80 0.83
CA GLY A 27 18.28 28.46 2.12
C GLY A 27 17.43 29.73 2.03
N ILE A 28 16.76 29.96 0.90
CA ILE A 28 15.92 31.16 0.66
C ILE A 28 14.54 30.97 1.33
N VAL A 29 14.05 29.73 1.37
CA VAL A 29 12.76 29.35 1.97
C VAL A 29 13.01 28.26 3.01
N SER A 30 12.26 28.26 4.11
CA SER A 30 12.38 27.24 5.16
C SER A 30 11.04 26.50 5.34
N GLY A 31 11.05 25.17 5.29
CA GLY A 31 9.89 24.32 5.64
C GLY A 31 9.25 23.55 4.47
N ALA A 32 9.74 23.70 3.24
CA ALA A 32 9.29 22.90 2.11
C ALA A 32 9.70 21.40 2.24
N TRP A 33 10.68 21.08 3.09
CA TRP A 33 11.08 19.72 3.42
C TRP A 33 10.00 18.97 4.21
N LEU A 34 9.06 19.66 4.86
CA LEU A 34 7.95 18.98 5.54
C LEU A 34 6.88 18.51 4.55
N ILE A 35 6.72 19.21 3.43
CA ILE A 35 5.61 19.00 2.49
C ILE A 35 5.97 18.16 1.26
N TRP A 36 7.25 17.79 1.07
CA TRP A 36 7.67 16.97 -0.09
C TRP A 36 6.86 15.67 -0.29
N PRO A 37 6.31 14.98 0.74
CA PRO A 37 5.49 13.80 0.54
C PRO A 37 4.22 14.07 -0.30
N ILE A 38 3.81 15.33 -0.48
CA ILE A 38 2.72 15.69 -1.40
C ILE A 38 2.99 15.25 -2.84
N LEU A 39 4.26 15.22 -3.27
CA LEU A 39 4.65 14.83 -4.63
C LEU A 39 4.28 13.37 -4.94
N PRO A 40 4.74 12.37 -4.15
CA PRO A 40 4.28 11.01 -4.33
C PRO A 40 2.77 10.87 -4.09
N LEU A 41 2.14 11.70 -3.24
CA LEU A 41 0.68 11.66 -3.07
C LEU A 41 -0.04 11.96 -4.39
N ILE A 42 0.36 13.05 -5.06
CA ILE A 42 -0.21 13.48 -6.33
C ILE A 42 -0.02 12.39 -7.39
N LEU A 43 1.17 11.77 -7.45
CA LEU A 43 1.44 10.66 -8.36
C LEU A 43 0.56 9.43 -8.05
N GLY A 44 0.46 9.04 -6.78
CA GLY A 44 -0.36 7.91 -6.35
C GLY A 44 -1.84 8.11 -6.69
N VAL A 45 -2.38 9.30 -6.38
CA VAL A 45 -3.75 9.69 -6.75
C VAL A 45 -3.93 9.70 -8.27
N GLY A 46 -2.94 10.21 -9.02
CA GLY A 46 -2.95 10.22 -10.48
C GLY A 46 -3.09 8.82 -11.08
N PHE A 47 -2.30 7.84 -10.60
CA PHE A 47 -2.39 6.45 -11.06
C PHE A 47 -3.73 5.80 -10.70
N THR A 48 -4.22 6.02 -9.48
CA THR A 48 -5.54 5.51 -9.05
C THR A 48 -6.68 6.11 -9.89
N MET A 49 -6.64 7.41 -10.19
CA MET A 49 -7.62 8.05 -11.07
C MET A 49 -7.56 7.50 -12.50
N LEU A 50 -6.37 7.23 -13.00
CA LEU A 50 -6.17 6.65 -14.33
C LEU A 50 -6.74 5.22 -14.42
N TYR A 51 -6.64 4.45 -13.33
CA TYR A 51 -7.32 3.16 -13.21
C TYR A 51 -8.83 3.30 -13.36
N PHE A 52 -9.48 4.22 -12.63
CA PHE A 52 -10.95 4.38 -12.72
C PHE A 52 -11.42 4.86 -14.10
N LYS A 53 -10.59 5.63 -14.82
CA LYS A 53 -10.88 6.07 -16.19
C LYS A 53 -10.72 4.95 -17.22
N THR A 54 -9.67 4.15 -17.10
CA THR A 54 -9.31 3.16 -18.14
C THR A 54 -9.90 1.78 -17.84
N LYS A 55 -10.16 1.47 -16.55
CA LYS A 55 -10.60 0.17 -15.98
C LYS A 55 -9.84 -1.06 -16.47
N LYS A 56 -8.66 -0.88 -17.06
CA LYS A 56 -7.96 -1.96 -17.78
C LYS A 56 -6.90 -2.67 -16.95
N ASP A 57 -6.29 -1.99 -15.99
CA ASP A 57 -5.06 -2.51 -15.38
C ASP A 57 -5.06 -2.43 -13.86
N LEU A 58 -5.15 -3.60 -13.22
CA LEU A 58 -5.06 -3.74 -11.76
C LEU A 58 -3.71 -3.27 -11.23
N VAL A 59 -2.65 -3.32 -12.04
CA VAL A 59 -1.31 -2.87 -11.67
C VAL A 59 -1.29 -1.37 -11.45
N LEU A 60 -2.03 -0.60 -12.24
CA LEU A 60 -2.15 0.87 -12.05
C LEU A 60 -2.80 1.21 -10.71
N LEU A 61 -3.85 0.49 -10.33
CA LEU A 61 -4.48 0.66 -9.02
C LEU A 61 -3.50 0.30 -7.90
N GLY A 62 -2.82 -0.84 -8.02
CA GLY A 62 -1.84 -1.30 -7.05
C GLY A 62 -0.72 -0.28 -6.84
N LEU A 63 -0.12 0.20 -7.92
CA LEU A 63 0.93 1.23 -7.87
C LEU A 63 0.41 2.53 -7.28
N GLY A 64 -0.77 3.00 -7.69
CA GLY A 64 -1.37 4.23 -7.19
C GLY A 64 -1.65 4.19 -5.69
N MET A 65 -2.27 3.11 -5.22
CA MET A 65 -2.55 2.89 -3.80
C MET A 65 -1.27 2.73 -2.98
N PHE A 66 -0.30 1.96 -3.47
CA PHE A 66 0.98 1.78 -2.80
C PHE A 66 1.72 3.11 -2.63
N ILE A 67 1.88 3.88 -3.71
CA ILE A 67 2.58 5.17 -3.67
C ILE A 67 1.82 6.17 -2.79
N GLY A 68 0.49 6.23 -2.91
CA GLY A 68 -0.34 7.14 -2.12
C GLY A 68 -0.30 6.85 -0.62
N LEU A 69 -0.39 5.58 -0.22
CA LEU A 69 -0.30 5.20 1.19
C LEU A 69 1.10 5.42 1.77
N ASN A 70 2.17 5.14 1.00
CA ASN A 70 3.54 5.46 1.41
C ASN A 70 3.74 6.95 1.59
N SER A 71 3.18 7.76 0.71
CA SER A 71 3.22 9.22 0.83
C SER A 71 2.57 9.71 2.13
N LEU A 72 1.40 9.19 2.49
CA LEU A 72 0.75 9.51 3.76
C LEU A 72 1.62 9.11 4.96
N PHE A 73 2.29 7.96 4.87
CA PHE A 73 3.22 7.50 5.90
C PHE A 73 4.47 8.40 6.02
N PHE A 74 5.04 8.83 4.90
CA PHE A 74 6.15 9.80 4.89
C PHE A 74 5.72 11.16 5.44
N PHE A 75 4.49 11.59 5.16
CA PHE A 75 3.92 12.79 5.76
C PHE A 75 3.91 12.66 7.28
N TYR A 76 3.40 11.54 7.82
CA TYR A 76 3.44 11.27 9.26
C TYR A 76 4.86 11.31 9.86
N LEU A 77 5.86 10.74 9.18
CA LEU A 77 7.25 10.75 9.65
C LEU A 77 7.88 12.14 9.66
N ASN A 78 7.51 12.99 8.70
CA ASN A 78 8.00 14.38 8.62
C ASN A 78 7.52 15.23 9.81
N PHE A 79 6.32 14.99 10.35
CA PHE A 79 5.81 15.73 11.52
C PHE A 79 6.23 15.15 12.86
N THR A 80 6.63 13.87 12.89
CA THR A 80 6.98 13.18 14.14
C THR A 80 8.49 13.14 14.34
N ARG A 81 9.18 12.22 13.66
CA ARG A 81 10.64 12.02 13.66
C ARG A 81 10.98 10.90 12.70
N TRP A 82 12.01 11.10 11.87
CA TRP A 82 12.53 10.07 10.99
C TRP A 82 13.17 8.87 11.72
N SER A 83 13.61 9.05 12.97
CA SER A 83 14.16 7.94 13.77
C SER A 83 13.13 6.85 14.10
N LEU A 84 11.82 7.18 14.07
CA LEU A 84 10.75 6.20 14.27
C LEU A 84 10.66 5.20 13.11
N LEU A 85 11.23 5.50 11.94
CA LEU A 85 11.25 4.60 10.79
C LEU A 85 11.92 3.26 11.13
N ALA A 86 12.92 3.25 12.03
CA ALA A 86 13.58 2.03 12.50
C ALA A 86 12.64 1.05 13.19
N TYR A 87 11.54 1.54 13.79
CA TYR A 87 10.53 0.72 14.47
C TYR A 87 9.26 0.53 13.62
N LEU A 88 8.94 1.54 12.78
CA LEU A 88 7.73 1.56 11.95
C LEU A 88 7.94 0.98 10.55
N TRP A 89 9.14 0.50 10.19
CA TRP A 89 9.38 -0.15 8.91
C TRP A 89 8.37 -1.27 8.55
N PRO A 90 7.80 -2.05 9.50
CA PRO A 90 6.84 -3.09 9.12
C PRO A 90 5.52 -2.53 8.57
N VAL A 91 5.25 -1.23 8.78
CA VAL A 91 4.13 -0.52 8.16
C VAL A 91 4.21 -0.61 6.63
N PHE A 92 5.40 -0.68 6.03
CA PHE A 92 5.53 -0.90 4.58
C PHE A 92 4.91 -2.23 4.14
N ILE A 93 5.11 -3.31 4.91
CA ILE A 93 4.50 -4.62 4.63
C ILE A 93 2.98 -4.52 4.71
N VAL A 94 2.47 -3.82 5.73
CA VAL A 94 1.02 -3.59 5.90
C VAL A 94 0.47 -2.76 4.74
N ILE A 95 1.16 -1.73 4.27
CA ILE A 95 0.76 -0.91 3.12
C ILE A 95 0.66 -1.77 1.86
N ILE A 96 1.62 -2.67 1.61
CA ILE A 96 1.55 -3.61 0.49
C ILE A 96 0.34 -4.55 0.66
N GLY A 97 0.10 -5.06 1.88
CA GLY A 97 -1.07 -5.87 2.20
C GLY A 97 -2.39 -5.17 1.91
N ILE A 98 -2.55 -3.91 2.34
CA ILE A 98 -3.73 -3.07 2.08
C ILE A 98 -3.89 -2.79 0.58
N THR A 99 -2.78 -2.56 -0.13
CA THR A 99 -2.78 -2.37 -1.58
C THR A 99 -3.34 -3.60 -2.29
N PHE A 100 -2.88 -4.80 -1.94
CA PHE A 100 -3.43 -6.02 -2.48
C PHE A 100 -4.89 -6.24 -2.06
N LEU A 101 -5.29 -5.84 -0.86
CA LEU A 101 -6.69 -5.90 -0.42
C LEU A 101 -7.59 -5.07 -1.34
N ALA A 102 -7.18 -3.83 -1.64
CA ALA A 102 -7.89 -2.96 -2.57
C ALA A 102 -7.99 -3.57 -3.98
N CYS A 103 -6.90 -4.17 -4.47
CA CYS A 103 -6.89 -4.91 -5.73
C CYS A 103 -7.84 -6.13 -5.71
N TYR A 104 -7.94 -6.84 -4.59
CA TYR A 104 -8.86 -7.97 -4.43
C TYR A 104 -10.31 -7.51 -4.54
N LEU A 105 -10.71 -6.42 -3.87
CA LEU A 105 -12.08 -5.91 -3.89
C LEU A 105 -12.59 -5.61 -5.31
N LEU A 106 -11.69 -5.34 -6.25
CA LEU A 106 -12.03 -5.00 -7.63
C LEU A 106 -11.81 -6.13 -8.64
N SER A 107 -10.99 -7.13 -8.31
CA SER A 107 -10.71 -8.27 -9.21
C SER A 107 -11.35 -9.58 -8.78
N GLU A 108 -11.79 -9.68 -7.52
CA GLU A 108 -12.36 -10.86 -6.86
C GLU A 108 -11.45 -12.11 -6.91
N LYS A 109 -10.17 -11.95 -7.27
CA LYS A 109 -9.20 -13.05 -7.37
C LYS A 109 -8.75 -13.47 -5.99
N LYS A 110 -9.18 -14.66 -5.56
CA LYS A 110 -8.86 -15.25 -4.25
C LYS A 110 -7.35 -15.29 -3.94
N VAL A 111 -6.50 -15.52 -4.94
CA VAL A 111 -5.03 -15.50 -4.79
C VAL A 111 -4.53 -14.17 -4.23
N ILE A 112 -5.11 -13.05 -4.67
CA ILE A 112 -4.73 -11.70 -4.22
C ILE A 112 -5.18 -11.45 -2.78
N LEU A 113 -6.35 -11.99 -2.38
CA LEU A 113 -6.81 -11.95 -1.00
C LEU A 113 -5.86 -12.71 -0.07
N TYR A 114 -5.46 -13.93 -0.44
CA TYR A 114 -4.54 -14.71 0.40
C TYR A 114 -3.22 -13.99 0.59
N LEU A 115 -2.68 -13.42 -0.50
CA LEU A 115 -1.44 -12.63 -0.43
C LEU A 115 -1.63 -11.41 0.48
N SER A 116 -2.72 -10.65 0.31
CA SER A 116 -3.05 -9.51 1.17
C SER A 116 -3.10 -9.88 2.66
N VAL A 117 -3.83 -10.95 3.00
CA VAL A 117 -4.00 -11.39 4.40
C VAL A 117 -2.66 -11.81 5.00
N ILE A 118 -1.84 -12.57 4.27
CA ILE A 118 -0.51 -12.99 4.73
C ILE A 118 0.37 -11.77 5.01
N LEU A 119 0.41 -10.80 4.09
CA LEU A 119 1.23 -9.60 4.28
C LEU A 119 0.72 -8.74 5.44
N MET A 120 -0.59 -8.57 5.58
CA MET A 120 -1.16 -7.82 6.71
C MET A 120 -0.88 -8.52 8.04
N ALA A 121 -1.04 -9.84 8.11
CA ALA A 121 -0.73 -10.62 9.31
C ALA A 121 0.77 -10.53 9.65
N LEU A 122 1.65 -10.65 8.66
CA LEU A 122 3.09 -10.54 8.84
C LEU A 122 3.50 -9.13 9.31
N GLY A 123 2.99 -8.09 8.66
CA GLY A 123 3.25 -6.71 9.04
C GLY A 123 2.75 -6.39 10.44
N ALA A 124 1.51 -6.78 10.78
CA ALA A 124 0.96 -6.62 12.12
C ALA A 124 1.79 -7.36 13.18
N SER A 125 2.23 -8.58 12.87
CA SER A 125 3.09 -9.37 13.74
C SER A 125 4.40 -8.64 14.06
N PHE A 126 5.07 -8.10 13.04
CA PHE A 126 6.29 -7.32 13.23
C PHE A 126 6.04 -6.02 14.01
N ILE A 127 4.94 -5.29 13.74
CA ILE A 127 4.59 -4.10 14.53
C ILE A 127 4.46 -4.46 16.02
N LEU A 128 3.80 -5.57 16.34
CA LEU A 128 3.66 -6.03 17.72
C LEU A 128 5.01 -6.32 18.38
N ILE A 129 5.96 -6.95 17.67
CA ILE A 129 7.32 -7.16 18.21
C ILE A 129 7.99 -5.82 18.54
N PHE A 130 8.04 -4.90 17.57
CA PHE A 130 8.83 -3.67 17.69
C PHE A 130 8.19 -2.63 18.62
N VAL A 131 6.86 -2.64 18.78
CA VAL A 131 6.13 -1.68 19.62
C VAL A 131 5.98 -2.20 21.06
N ILE A 132 5.78 -3.51 21.27
CA ILE A 132 5.47 -4.05 22.62
C ILE A 132 6.73 -4.60 23.29
N SER A 133 7.44 -5.55 22.66
CA SER A 133 8.68 -6.12 23.20
C SER A 133 9.36 -7.04 22.20
N THR A 134 10.68 -6.90 22.04
CA THR A 134 11.53 -7.77 21.20
C THR A 134 11.54 -9.24 21.63
N MET A 135 11.11 -9.56 22.86
CA MET A 135 10.95 -10.95 23.32
C MET A 135 9.73 -11.67 22.70
N LEU A 136 8.83 -10.96 22.02
CA LEU A 136 7.60 -11.53 21.46
C LEU A 136 7.77 -12.10 20.03
N TRP A 137 9.00 -12.21 19.54
CA TRP A 137 9.28 -12.80 18.23
C TRP A 137 8.64 -14.19 17.98
N PRO A 138 8.47 -15.11 18.96
CA PRO A 138 7.87 -16.42 18.71
C PRO A 138 6.39 -16.37 18.33
N ILE A 139 5.66 -15.31 18.70
CA ILE A 139 4.25 -15.12 18.33
C ILE A 139 4.08 -14.99 16.81
N THR A 140 5.10 -14.51 16.12
CA THR A 140 5.05 -14.38 14.65
C THR A 140 5.06 -15.73 13.95
N LEU A 141 5.76 -16.73 14.50
CA LEU A 141 5.70 -18.11 14.03
C LEU A 141 4.32 -18.73 14.28
N VAL A 142 3.70 -18.40 15.42
CA VAL A 142 2.34 -18.86 15.74
C VAL A 142 1.32 -18.26 14.77
N LEU A 143 1.36 -16.94 14.54
CA LEU A 143 0.45 -16.27 13.61
C LEU A 143 0.66 -16.71 12.15
N ALA A 144 1.91 -16.91 11.73
CA ALA A 144 2.22 -17.47 10.42
C ALA A 144 1.68 -18.90 10.28
N GLY A 145 1.87 -19.74 11.30
CA GLY A 145 1.33 -21.11 11.34
C GLY A 145 -0.19 -21.15 11.27
N VAL A 146 -0.88 -20.30 12.05
CA VAL A 146 -2.35 -20.17 12.02
C VAL A 146 -2.82 -19.73 10.63
N SER A 147 -2.12 -18.77 10.01
CA SER A 147 -2.45 -18.30 8.67
C SER A 147 -2.37 -19.43 7.64
N PHE A 148 -1.32 -20.27 7.69
CA PHE A 148 -1.21 -21.45 6.81
C PHE A 148 -2.32 -22.48 7.05
N ILE A 149 -2.69 -22.74 8.30
CA ILE A 149 -3.76 -23.67 8.63
C ILE A 149 -5.10 -23.19 8.06
N ILE A 150 -5.44 -21.91 8.25
CA ILE A 150 -6.68 -21.33 7.73
C ILE A 150 -6.74 -21.45 6.20
N ILE A 151 -5.63 -21.20 5.51
CA ILE A 151 -5.53 -21.36 4.05
C ILE A 151 -5.79 -22.83 3.65
N SER A 152 -5.14 -23.78 4.33
CA SER A 152 -5.28 -25.21 4.02
C SER A 152 -6.71 -25.73 4.21
N LEU A 153 -7.43 -25.23 5.22
CA LEU A 153 -8.82 -25.59 5.49
C LEU A 153 -9.76 -25.04 4.41
N PHE A 154 -9.51 -23.83 3.93
CA PHE A 154 -10.29 -23.22 2.85
C PHE A 154 -10.05 -23.88 1.48
N GLU A 155 -8.83 -24.32 1.18
CA GLU A 155 -8.55 -25.07 -0.05
C GLU A 155 -9.26 -26.42 -0.08
N ARG A 156 -9.32 -27.13 1.05
CA ARG A 156 -10.09 -28.38 1.17
C ARG A 156 -11.57 -28.18 0.86
N GLN A 157 -12.17 -27.12 1.41
CA GLN A 157 -13.57 -26.76 1.16
C GLN A 157 -13.84 -26.45 -0.32
N SER A 158 -12.87 -25.85 -1.03
CA SER A 158 -12.99 -25.57 -2.47
C SER A 158 -12.97 -26.84 -3.32
N LYS A 159 -12.14 -27.82 -2.97
CA LYS A 159 -12.07 -29.11 -3.68
C LYS A 159 -13.32 -29.96 -3.45
N GLU A 160 -13.85 -30.00 -2.23
CA GLU A 160 -15.06 -30.75 -1.90
C GLU A 160 -16.32 -30.24 -2.62
N LYS A 161 -16.46 -28.90 -2.77
CA LYS A 161 -17.56 -28.31 -3.55
C LYS A 161 -17.44 -28.59 -5.05
N GLY A 162 -16.23 -28.62 -5.60
CA GLY A 162 -15.98 -29.01 -6.99
C GLY A 162 -16.29 -30.49 -7.27
N ALA A 163 -15.93 -31.39 -6.34
CA ALA A 163 -16.20 -32.83 -6.47
C ALA A 163 -17.70 -33.17 -6.42
N LYS A 164 -18.49 -32.44 -5.62
CA LYS A 164 -19.96 -32.62 -5.57
C LYS A 164 -20.69 -32.12 -6.83
N SER A 165 -20.12 -31.17 -7.57
CA SER A 165 -20.68 -30.68 -8.84
C SER A 165 -20.40 -31.60 -10.03
N GLY A 166 -19.32 -32.38 -10.01
CA GLY A 166 -18.98 -33.34 -11.07
C GLY A 166 -19.78 -34.65 -11.01
N LYS A 167 -20.42 -34.97 -9.89
CA LYS A 167 -21.19 -36.21 -9.69
C LYS A 167 -22.69 -36.08 -10.02
N LYS A 168 -23.11 -34.93 -10.57
CA LYS A 168 -24.50 -34.63 -10.97
C LYS A 168 -24.71 -34.57 -12.50
N ARG A 169 -23.72 -34.97 -13.29
CA ARG A 169 -23.86 -35.20 -14.74
C ARG A 169 -23.76 -36.68 -15.03
#